data_AF-A0AAJ4TVE3-F1
#
_entry.id   AF-A0AAJ4TVE3-F1
#
_cell.length_a   1.000
_cell.length_b   1.000
_cell.length_c   1.000
_cell.angle_alpha   90.00
_cell.angle_beta   90.00
_cell.angle_gamma   90.00
#
_symmetry.space_group_name_H-M   'P 1'
#
loop_
_entity.id
_entity.type
_entity.pdbx_description
1 polymer ?
#
loop_
_entity_poly.entity_id
_entity_poly.type
_entity_poly.pdbx_seq_one_letter_code
_entity_poly.pdbx_strand_id
1 'polypeptide(L)'
;MKKTLVTDIKLLRYLPLIIISLSALTILLKIFIGNDSLTKLNQNYLTFNLSDTLFIFLVACVFYILTQKYDNLRKYKLTAWYDTLQVSIKDIHLSNFILVIVPHILLFIFACLYYAINDDFFKFHGIMLMFGISLIMNGLMLIFGIKNPLSYVILASIGGVFLIFAFGFHYLLVMNDFNMHLNLSDNKYWYFYLYQMPYIVTAIGIIICITSLFIYRKR
;
A
#
# COMPACT_ATOMS: atom_id res chain seq x y z
N MET A 1 -27.02 -16.77 -4.57
CA MET A 1 -25.76 -17.04 -3.81
C MET A 1 -24.62 -17.55 -4.70
N LYS A 2 -24.77 -18.68 -5.41
CA LYS A 2 -23.70 -19.24 -6.27
C LYS A 2 -23.23 -18.27 -7.38
N LYS A 3 -24.16 -17.51 -7.99
CA LYS A 3 -23.84 -16.51 -9.03
C LYS A 3 -23.00 -15.33 -8.50
N THR A 4 -23.40 -14.72 -7.39
CA THR A 4 -22.69 -13.58 -6.76
C THR A 4 -21.26 -13.95 -6.39
N LEU A 5 -21.07 -15.14 -5.82
CA LEU A 5 -19.78 -15.72 -5.45
C LEU A 5 -18.77 -15.83 -6.61
N VAL A 6 -19.26 -16.29 -7.76
CA VAL A 6 -18.46 -16.44 -8.97
C VAL A 6 -18.04 -15.06 -9.49
N THR A 7 -18.87 -14.04 -9.34
CA THR A 7 -18.55 -12.65 -9.69
C THR A 7 -17.44 -12.07 -8.83
N ASP A 8 -17.45 -12.29 -7.51
CA ASP A 8 -16.47 -11.70 -6.58
C ASP A 8 -15.08 -12.37 -6.67
N ILE A 9 -15.02 -13.69 -6.86
CA ILE A 9 -13.76 -14.40 -7.13
C ILE A 9 -13.20 -14.01 -8.52
N LYS A 10 -14.08 -13.83 -9.51
CA LYS A 10 -13.67 -13.25 -10.80
C LYS A 10 -13.15 -11.82 -10.62
N LEU A 11 -13.74 -11.02 -9.76
CA LEU A 11 -13.28 -9.65 -9.44
C LEU A 11 -11.88 -9.62 -8.83
N LEU A 12 -11.55 -10.56 -7.92
CA LEU A 12 -10.19 -10.72 -7.40
C LEU A 12 -9.17 -11.05 -8.50
N ARG A 13 -9.57 -11.81 -9.52
CA ARG A 13 -8.73 -12.07 -10.71
C ARG A 13 -8.52 -10.80 -11.56
N TYR A 14 -9.49 -9.89 -11.56
CA TYR A 14 -9.38 -8.60 -12.24
C TYR A 14 -8.69 -7.54 -11.39
N LEU A 15 -8.39 -7.78 -10.11
CA LEU A 15 -7.74 -6.80 -9.24
C LEU A 15 -6.42 -6.25 -9.82
N PRO A 16 -5.51 -7.08 -10.36
CA PRO A 16 -4.31 -6.55 -11.03
C PRO A 16 -4.65 -5.69 -12.25
N LEU A 17 -5.67 -6.07 -13.02
CA LEU A 17 -6.12 -5.32 -14.19
C LEU A 17 -6.77 -3.98 -13.79
N ILE A 18 -7.54 -3.96 -12.70
CA ILE A 18 -8.16 -2.77 -12.11
C ILE A 18 -7.07 -1.83 -11.60
N ILE A 19 -6.06 -2.36 -10.90
CA ILE A 19 -4.91 -1.58 -10.43
C ILE A 19 -4.17 -1.00 -11.63
N ILE A 20 -3.84 -1.80 -12.65
CA ILE A 20 -3.19 -1.33 -13.88
C ILE A 20 -4.02 -0.24 -14.56
N SER A 21 -5.33 -0.44 -14.69
CA SER A 21 -6.22 0.51 -15.37
C SER A 21 -6.36 1.82 -14.59
N LEU A 22 -6.49 1.76 -13.26
CA LEU A 22 -6.59 2.95 -12.39
C LEU A 22 -5.24 3.67 -12.27
N SER A 23 -4.13 2.94 -12.21
CA SER A 23 -2.78 3.50 -12.23
C SER A 23 -2.43 4.14 -13.58
N ALA A 24 -2.84 3.53 -14.70
CA ALA A 24 -2.72 4.14 -16.01
C ALA A 24 -3.63 5.37 -16.15
N LEU A 25 -4.86 5.30 -15.64
CA LEU A 25 -5.79 6.42 -15.62
C LEU A 25 -5.27 7.58 -14.78
N THR A 26 -4.63 7.34 -13.64
CA THR A 26 -4.01 8.41 -12.82
C THR A 26 -2.87 9.09 -13.57
N ILE A 27 -2.00 8.33 -14.22
CA ILE A 27 -0.95 8.89 -15.10
C ILE A 27 -1.57 9.71 -16.24
N LEU A 28 -2.59 9.18 -16.92
CA LEU A 28 -3.26 9.87 -18.01
C LEU A 28 -3.98 11.14 -17.55
N LEU A 29 -4.77 11.07 -16.47
CA LEU A 29 -5.44 12.23 -15.89
C LEU A 29 -4.43 13.33 -15.54
N LYS A 30 -3.26 12.96 -15.02
CA LYS A 30 -2.21 13.94 -14.72
C LYS A 30 -1.59 14.56 -15.97
N ILE A 31 -1.36 13.78 -17.02
CA ILE A 31 -0.88 14.29 -18.32
C ILE A 31 -1.91 15.26 -18.94
N PHE A 32 -3.21 14.94 -18.87
CA PHE A 32 -4.29 15.71 -19.49
C PHE A 32 -4.78 16.92 -18.70
N ILE A 33 -4.80 16.85 -17.36
CA ILE A 33 -5.11 18.00 -16.48
C ILE A 33 -3.98 19.04 -16.55
N GLY A 34 -2.84 18.65 -17.13
CA GLY A 34 -1.65 19.47 -17.23
C GLY A 34 -0.76 19.25 -16.03
N ASN A 35 0.53 19.36 -16.28
CA ASN A 35 1.50 19.63 -15.24
C ASN A 35 0.98 20.88 -14.51
N ASP A 36 0.33 20.72 -13.35
CA ASP A 36 -0.06 21.81 -12.45
C ASP A 36 1.21 22.54 -12.02
N SER A 37 1.74 23.31 -12.95
CA SER A 37 2.84 24.25 -12.84
C SER A 37 2.36 25.52 -12.13
N LEU A 38 1.06 25.60 -11.80
CA LEU A 38 0.44 26.70 -11.08
C LEU A 38 0.52 26.60 -9.54
N THR A 39 1.01 25.49 -8.98
CA THR A 39 1.29 25.37 -7.53
C THR A 39 2.78 25.29 -7.21
N LYS A 40 3.65 25.58 -8.19
CA LYS A 40 5.09 25.71 -7.92
C LYS A 40 5.32 26.97 -7.08
N LEU A 41 5.68 26.72 -5.81
CA LEU A 41 6.45 27.58 -4.90
C LEU A 41 5.80 28.80 -4.23
N ASN A 42 4.60 29.25 -4.62
CA ASN A 42 4.00 30.46 -4.04
C ASN A 42 2.87 30.22 -3.01
N GLN A 43 2.67 28.98 -2.59
CA GLN A 43 1.61 28.61 -1.64
C GLN A 43 2.20 27.83 -0.47
N ASN A 44 1.98 28.32 0.75
CA ASN A 44 2.44 27.71 2.02
C ASN A 44 1.77 26.35 2.33
N TYR A 45 1.28 25.63 1.33
CA TYR A 45 0.50 24.41 1.48
C TYR A 45 0.81 23.45 0.32
N LEU A 46 1.25 22.24 0.64
CA LEU A 46 1.28 21.14 -0.33
C LEU A 46 -0.18 20.81 -0.68
N THR A 47 -0.55 20.93 -1.94
CA THR A 47 -1.85 20.48 -2.41
C THR A 47 -1.74 19.07 -3.00
N PHE A 48 -2.62 18.17 -2.54
CA PHE A 48 -2.85 16.89 -3.19
C PHE A 48 -3.86 17.11 -4.30
N ASN A 49 -3.43 16.92 -5.55
CA ASN A 49 -4.37 16.95 -6.67
C ASN A 49 -5.21 15.66 -6.70
N LEU A 50 -6.20 15.62 -7.59
CA LEU A 50 -7.07 14.44 -7.74
C LEU A 50 -6.28 13.17 -8.03
N SER A 51 -5.20 13.26 -8.81
CA SER A 51 -4.34 12.11 -9.13
C SER A 51 -3.57 11.62 -7.91
N ASP A 52 -3.02 12.52 -7.09
CA ASP A 52 -2.34 12.15 -5.84
C ASP A 52 -3.33 11.48 -4.87
N THR A 53 -4.57 11.98 -4.82
CA THR A 53 -5.64 11.43 -3.96
C THR A 53 -6.05 10.03 -4.42
N LEU A 54 -6.19 9.82 -5.73
CA LEU A 54 -6.45 8.51 -6.32
C LEU A 54 -5.30 7.54 -6.03
N PHE A 55 -4.05 8.02 -6.03
CA PHE A 55 -2.90 7.19 -5.72
C PHE A 55 -2.89 6.75 -4.25
N ILE A 56 -3.16 7.67 -3.32
CA ILE A 56 -3.33 7.38 -1.88
C ILE A 56 -4.46 6.37 -1.67
N PHE A 57 -5.58 6.53 -2.39
CA PHE A 57 -6.69 5.59 -2.34
C PHE A 57 -6.28 4.19 -2.81
N LEU A 58 -5.52 4.07 -3.89
CA LEU A 58 -4.99 2.78 -4.35
C LEU A 58 -4.08 2.12 -3.32
N VAL A 59 -3.20 2.89 -2.66
CA VAL A 59 -2.36 2.38 -1.56
C VAL A 59 -3.24 1.86 -0.42
N ALA A 60 -4.31 2.58 -0.05
CA ALA A 60 -5.25 2.13 0.96
C ALA A 60 -6.01 0.85 0.55
N CYS A 61 -6.42 0.73 -0.71
CA CYS A 61 -7.05 -0.50 -1.22
C CYS A 61 -6.11 -1.71 -1.09
N VAL A 62 -4.85 -1.54 -1.47
CA VAL A 62 -3.82 -2.57 -1.38
C VAL A 62 -3.48 -2.89 0.09
N PHE A 63 -3.51 -1.90 0.98
CA PHE A 63 -3.35 -2.09 2.43
C PHE A 63 -4.40 -3.04 3.01
N TYR A 64 -5.68 -2.87 2.65
CA TYR A 64 -6.79 -3.67 3.18
C TYR A 64 -7.08 -4.97 2.41
N ILE A 65 -6.23 -5.36 1.45
CA ILE A 65 -6.51 -6.45 0.50
C ILE A 65 -6.78 -7.80 1.17
N LEU A 66 -5.95 -8.18 2.16
CA LEU A 66 -6.12 -9.44 2.90
C LEU A 66 -7.35 -9.36 3.81
N THR A 67 -7.55 -8.25 4.51
CA THR A 67 -8.72 -8.04 5.38
C THR A 67 -10.01 -8.20 4.58
N GLN A 68 -10.10 -7.56 3.41
CA GLN A 68 -11.26 -7.67 2.52
C GLN A 68 -11.46 -9.09 1.99
N LYS A 69 -10.39 -9.80 1.61
CA LYS A 69 -10.48 -11.23 1.22
C LYS A 69 -11.14 -12.04 2.34
N TYR A 70 -10.65 -11.93 3.56
CA TYR A 70 -11.10 -12.74 4.69
C TYR A 70 -12.50 -12.34 5.20
N ASP A 71 -12.83 -11.05 5.18
CA ASP A 71 -14.19 -10.59 5.49
C ASP A 71 -15.21 -11.11 4.48
N ASN A 72 -14.89 -11.10 3.19
CA ASN A 72 -15.77 -11.66 2.17
C ASN A 72 -15.93 -13.18 2.34
N LEU A 73 -14.84 -13.92 2.60
CA LEU A 73 -14.92 -15.36 2.88
C LEU A 73 -15.83 -15.67 4.07
N ARG A 74 -15.73 -14.89 5.16
CA ARG A 74 -16.59 -15.02 6.34
C ARG A 74 -18.04 -14.66 6.05
N LYS A 75 -18.28 -13.51 5.43
CA LYS A 75 -19.63 -12.98 5.12
C LYS A 75 -20.45 -13.96 4.29
N TYR A 76 -19.81 -14.64 3.34
CA TYR A 76 -20.46 -15.60 2.46
C TYR A 76 -20.43 -17.05 2.97
N LYS A 77 -19.98 -17.29 4.22
CA LYS A 77 -19.81 -18.63 4.82
C LYS A 77 -18.96 -19.57 3.95
N LEU A 78 -18.01 -19.00 3.21
CA LEU A 78 -17.15 -19.75 2.30
C LEU A 78 -15.95 -20.37 2.99
N THR A 79 -15.66 -20.00 4.24
CA THR A 79 -14.59 -20.62 5.01
C THR A 79 -14.74 -22.15 5.02
N ALA A 80 -15.94 -22.67 5.30
CA ALA A 80 -16.21 -24.12 5.27
C ALA A 80 -16.06 -24.76 3.87
N TRP A 81 -16.27 -24.01 2.78
CA TRP A 81 -16.05 -24.50 1.42
C TRP A 81 -14.58 -24.42 0.99
N TYR A 82 -13.86 -23.41 1.49
CA TYR A 82 -12.43 -23.20 1.30
C TYR A 82 -11.61 -24.24 2.09
N ASP A 83 -12.10 -24.63 3.26
CA ASP A 83 -11.50 -25.66 4.13
C ASP A 83 -11.78 -27.09 3.63
N THR A 84 -12.74 -27.28 2.72
CA THR A 84 -13.09 -28.59 2.12
C THR A 84 -12.44 -28.83 0.75
N LEU A 85 -11.79 -27.82 0.18
CA LEU A 85 -10.93 -27.97 -0.98
C LEU A 85 -9.66 -28.74 -0.59
N GLN A 86 -9.23 -29.71 -1.39
CA GLN A 86 -7.94 -30.41 -1.24
C GLN A 86 -6.74 -29.49 -1.60
N VAL A 87 -6.77 -28.26 -1.11
CA VAL A 87 -5.72 -27.27 -1.34
C VAL A 87 -4.89 -27.24 -0.07
N SER A 88 -3.58 -27.44 -0.20
CA SER A 88 -2.72 -27.42 0.97
C SER A 88 -2.69 -26.01 1.54
N ILE A 89 -2.53 -25.88 2.86
CA ILE A 89 -2.37 -24.56 3.49
C ILE A 89 -1.12 -23.84 2.92
N LYS A 90 -0.15 -24.56 2.33
CA LYS A 90 0.98 -23.99 1.56
C LYS A 90 0.48 -23.19 0.36
N ASP A 91 -0.46 -23.75 -0.39
CA ASP A 91 -1.02 -23.14 -1.59
C ASP A 91 -1.89 -21.93 -1.24
N ILE A 92 -2.63 -22.00 -0.13
CA ILE A 92 -3.40 -20.86 0.40
C ILE A 92 -2.47 -19.70 0.79
N HIS A 93 -1.38 -20.02 1.50
CA HIS A 93 -0.38 -19.02 1.88
C HIS A 93 0.29 -18.41 0.65
N LEU A 94 0.69 -19.23 -0.33
CA LEU A 94 1.30 -18.75 -1.57
C LEU A 94 0.33 -17.85 -2.35
N SER A 95 -0.94 -18.23 -2.45
CA SER A 95 -1.98 -17.41 -3.07
C SER A 95 -2.14 -16.06 -2.37
N ASN A 96 -2.17 -16.03 -1.03
CA ASN A 96 -2.21 -14.79 -0.26
C ASN A 96 -0.95 -13.93 -0.45
N PHE A 97 0.22 -14.56 -0.49
CA PHE A 97 1.48 -13.87 -0.74
C PHE A 97 1.48 -13.19 -2.11
N ILE A 98 1.06 -13.91 -3.16
CA ILE A 98 0.95 -13.35 -4.53
C ILE A 98 -0.07 -12.20 -4.54
N LEU A 99 -1.21 -12.38 -3.88
CA LEU A 99 -2.25 -11.35 -3.77
C LEU A 99 -1.74 -10.07 -3.10
N VAL A 100 -0.80 -10.17 -2.15
CA VAL A 100 -0.16 -8.99 -1.55
C VAL A 100 0.90 -8.42 -2.49
N ILE A 101 1.87 -9.23 -2.90
CA ILE A 101 3.11 -8.73 -3.51
C ILE A 101 2.89 -8.17 -4.91
N VAL A 102 2.07 -8.80 -5.74
CA VAL A 102 1.88 -8.35 -7.14
C VAL A 102 1.22 -6.96 -7.20
N PRO A 103 0.09 -6.70 -6.52
CA PRO A 103 -0.48 -5.35 -6.41
C PRO A 103 0.50 -4.30 -5.90
N HIS A 104 1.29 -4.63 -4.88
CA HIS A 104 2.31 -3.74 -4.34
C HIS A 104 3.36 -3.42 -5.42
N ILE A 105 4.00 -4.41 -6.05
CA ILE A 105 5.03 -4.17 -7.08
C ILE A 105 4.49 -3.31 -8.22
N LEU A 106 3.28 -3.60 -8.71
CA LEU A 106 2.65 -2.80 -9.76
C LEU A 106 2.47 -1.35 -9.32
N LEU A 107 1.90 -1.14 -8.13
CA LEU A 107 1.68 0.19 -7.60
C LEU A 107 3.01 0.94 -7.38
N PHE A 108 4.06 0.27 -6.92
CA PHE A 108 5.39 0.88 -6.78
C PHE A 108 5.96 1.34 -8.13
N ILE A 109 5.90 0.50 -9.17
CA ILE A 109 6.35 0.87 -10.53
C ILE A 109 5.58 2.10 -11.01
N PHE A 110 4.26 2.12 -10.83
CA PHE A 110 3.44 3.27 -11.20
C PHE A 110 3.72 4.50 -10.36
N ALA A 111 4.06 4.36 -9.07
CA ALA A 111 4.50 5.47 -8.22
C ALA A 111 5.80 6.08 -8.78
N CYS A 112 6.79 5.24 -9.08
CA CYS A 112 8.05 5.68 -9.66
C CYS A 112 7.82 6.44 -10.97
N LEU A 113 7.01 5.90 -11.88
CA LEU A 113 6.69 6.58 -13.15
C LEU A 113 5.95 7.89 -12.92
N TYR A 114 4.92 7.89 -12.07
CA TYR A 114 4.11 9.07 -11.78
C TYR A 114 4.93 10.20 -11.16
N TYR A 115 5.76 9.91 -10.17
CA TYR A 115 6.56 10.92 -9.49
C TYR A 115 7.83 11.32 -10.25
N ALA A 116 8.42 10.41 -11.05
CA ALA A 116 9.57 10.75 -11.91
C ALA A 116 9.20 11.74 -13.02
N ILE A 117 7.97 11.68 -13.55
CA ILE A 117 7.49 12.63 -14.57
C ILE A 117 7.36 14.06 -13.99
N ASN A 118 7.13 14.19 -12.68
CA ASN A 118 6.75 15.46 -12.04
C ASN A 118 7.87 16.10 -11.18
N ASP A 119 8.99 15.41 -10.97
CA ASP A 119 10.06 15.82 -10.03
C ASP A 119 9.55 16.10 -8.60
N ASP A 120 8.44 15.43 -8.23
CA ASP A 120 7.75 15.60 -6.96
C ASP A 120 8.34 14.65 -5.89
N PHE A 121 9.64 14.76 -5.67
CA PHE A 121 10.43 13.81 -4.89
C PHE A 121 9.93 13.65 -3.44
N PHE A 122 9.41 14.70 -2.82
CA PHE A 122 8.90 14.65 -1.45
C PHE A 122 7.59 13.88 -1.32
N LYS A 123 6.68 14.03 -2.30
CA LYS A 123 5.44 13.26 -2.33
C LYS A 123 5.73 11.78 -2.57
N PHE A 124 6.73 11.47 -3.40
CA PHE A 124 7.22 10.10 -3.60
C PHE A 124 7.67 9.47 -2.29
N HIS A 125 8.47 10.17 -1.48
CA HIS A 125 8.90 9.68 -0.16
C HIS A 125 7.73 9.40 0.79
N GLY A 126 6.71 10.27 0.83
CA GLY A 126 5.49 10.04 1.61
C GLY A 126 4.73 8.79 1.17
N ILE A 127 4.56 8.59 -0.14
CA ILE A 127 3.92 7.40 -0.71
C ILE A 127 4.75 6.14 -0.44
N MET A 128 6.07 6.22 -0.56
CA MET A 128 6.99 5.12 -0.24
C MET A 128 6.85 4.68 1.22
N LEU A 129 6.72 5.63 2.14
CA LEU A 129 6.51 5.33 3.56
C LEU A 129 5.19 4.58 3.77
N MET A 130 4.09 5.05 3.17
CA MET A 130 2.79 4.36 3.24
C MET A 130 2.86 2.95 2.64
N PHE A 131 3.57 2.81 1.53
CA PHE A 131 3.77 1.54 0.85
C PHE A 131 4.55 0.54 1.71
N GLY A 132 5.64 0.99 2.34
CA GLY A 132 6.42 0.17 3.26
C GLY A 132 5.60 -0.28 4.47
N ILE A 133 4.81 0.62 5.08
CA ILE A 133 3.91 0.26 6.18
C ILE A 133 2.87 -0.77 5.71
N SER A 134 2.29 -0.60 4.53
CA SER A 134 1.35 -1.55 3.93
C SER A 134 1.96 -2.94 3.77
N LEU A 135 3.21 -3.03 3.28
CA LEU A 135 3.94 -4.29 3.15
C LEU A 135 4.21 -4.93 4.51
N ILE A 136 4.67 -4.16 5.51
CA ILE A 136 4.90 -4.66 6.86
C ILE A 136 3.61 -5.27 7.41
N MET A 137 2.51 -4.54 7.34
CA MET A 137 1.23 -4.98 7.90
C MET A 137 0.68 -6.22 7.21
N ASN A 138 0.67 -6.23 5.86
CA ASN A 138 0.26 -7.41 5.10
C ASN A 138 1.20 -8.60 5.33
N GLY A 139 2.52 -8.36 5.45
CA GLY A 139 3.51 -9.38 5.78
C GLY A 139 3.28 -10.00 7.16
N LEU A 140 3.01 -9.20 8.18
CA LEU A 140 2.65 -9.68 9.51
C LEU A 140 1.32 -10.44 9.49
N MET A 141 0.35 -9.99 8.69
CA MET A 141 -0.92 -10.71 8.47
C MET A 141 -0.70 -12.07 7.81
N LEU A 142 0.23 -12.21 6.86
CA LEU A 142 0.61 -13.50 6.28
C LEU A 142 1.23 -14.44 7.34
N ILE A 143 2.07 -13.90 8.23
CA ILE A 143 2.76 -14.67 9.28
C ILE A 143 1.79 -15.13 10.38
N PHE A 144 0.94 -14.22 10.87
CA PHE A 144 0.14 -14.42 12.08
C PHE A 144 -1.36 -14.65 11.80
N GLY A 145 -1.91 -14.04 10.75
CA GLY A 145 -3.35 -13.96 10.51
C GLY A 145 -3.99 -15.25 10.02
N ILE A 146 -3.23 -16.19 9.45
CA ILE A 146 -3.77 -17.46 8.92
C ILE A 146 -4.52 -18.26 10.00
N LYS A 147 -4.14 -18.10 11.27
CA LYS A 147 -4.70 -18.88 12.38
C LYS A 147 -5.92 -18.25 13.05
N ASN A 148 -6.15 -16.94 12.90
CA ASN A 148 -7.24 -16.26 13.59
C ASN A 148 -7.79 -15.07 12.78
N PRO A 149 -9.03 -15.15 12.26
CA PRO A 149 -9.60 -14.09 11.43
C PRO A 149 -9.81 -12.76 12.18
N LEU A 150 -10.00 -12.78 13.50
CA LEU A 150 -10.08 -11.56 14.31
C LEU A 150 -8.75 -10.79 14.32
N SER A 151 -7.62 -11.52 14.20
CA SER A 151 -6.29 -10.92 14.15
C SER A 151 -6.09 -10.06 12.90
N TYR A 152 -6.75 -10.36 11.78
CA TYR A 152 -6.66 -9.52 10.57
C TYR A 152 -7.26 -8.13 10.78
N VAL A 153 -8.40 -8.04 11.46
CA VAL A 153 -9.06 -6.75 11.73
C VAL A 153 -8.21 -5.92 12.70
N ILE A 154 -7.72 -6.53 13.78
CA ILE A 154 -6.89 -5.84 14.77
C ILE A 154 -5.58 -5.35 14.15
N LEU A 155 -4.87 -6.21 13.41
CA LEU A 155 -3.64 -5.78 12.72
C LEU A 155 -3.94 -4.67 11.72
N ALA A 156 -4.97 -4.81 10.87
CA ALA A 156 -5.30 -3.78 9.89
C ALA A 156 -5.67 -2.42 10.54
N SER A 157 -6.37 -2.42 11.67
CA SER A 157 -6.67 -1.19 12.41
C SER A 157 -5.41 -0.53 12.98
N ILE A 158 -4.53 -1.30 13.62
CA ILE A 158 -3.26 -0.79 14.16
C ILE A 158 -2.39 -0.23 13.03
N GLY A 159 -2.27 -0.97 11.93
CA GLY A 159 -1.49 -0.54 10.78
C GLY A 159 -2.07 0.69 10.08
N GLY A 160 -3.41 0.81 10.02
CA GLY A 160 -4.07 1.98 9.45
C GLY A 160 -3.80 3.24 10.26
N VAL A 161 -3.86 3.15 11.60
CA VAL A 161 -3.48 4.26 12.49
C VAL A 161 -2.02 4.63 12.29
N PHE A 162 -1.12 3.65 12.21
CA PHE A 162 0.31 3.88 12.01
C PHE A 162 0.59 4.53 10.64
N LEU A 163 -0.13 4.12 9.59
CA LEU A 163 -0.02 4.68 8.25
C LEU A 163 -0.46 6.15 8.22
N ILE A 164 -1.59 6.50 8.84
CA ILE A 164 -2.07 7.89 8.94
C ILE A 164 -1.06 8.73 9.73
N PHE A 165 -0.59 8.22 10.87
CA PHE A 165 0.37 8.94 11.71
C PHE A 165 1.70 9.17 11.00
N ALA A 166 2.28 8.14 10.40
CA ALA A 166 3.56 8.23 9.71
C ALA A 166 3.48 9.14 8.49
N PHE A 167 2.41 9.05 7.70
CA PHE A 167 2.20 9.94 6.56
C PHE A 167 1.98 11.39 6.99
N GLY A 168 1.12 11.63 7.99
CA GLY A 168 0.85 12.97 8.51
C GLY A 168 2.09 13.61 9.15
N PHE A 169 2.86 12.84 9.91
CA PHE A 169 4.10 13.31 10.51
C PHE A 169 5.14 13.65 9.43
N HIS A 170 5.34 12.77 8.45
CA HIS A 170 6.26 13.01 7.35
C HIS A 170 5.85 14.24 6.51
N TYR A 171 4.55 14.39 6.25
CA TYR A 171 3.99 15.55 5.56
C TYR A 171 4.26 16.86 6.31
N LEU A 172 4.02 16.90 7.62
CA LEU A 172 4.29 18.08 8.45
C LEU A 172 5.77 18.46 8.45
N LEU A 173 6.68 17.48 8.47
CA LEU A 173 8.12 17.74 8.41
C LEU A 173 8.54 18.35 7.08
N VAL A 174 8.06 17.81 5.96
CA VAL A 174 8.35 18.38 4.63
C VAL A 174 7.81 19.81 4.53
N MET A 175 6.58 20.06 4.99
CA MET A 175 6.00 21.40 5.00
C MET A 175 6.76 22.40 5.83
N ASN A 176 7.23 21.99 7.01
CA ASN A 176 8.02 22.85 7.87
C ASN A 176 9.40 23.16 7.27
N ASP A 177 10.03 22.20 6.61
CA ASP A 177 11.32 22.42 5.93
C ASP A 177 11.19 23.42 4.78
N PHE A 178 10.15 23.26 3.95
CA PHE A 178 9.90 24.13 2.80
C PHE A 178 9.41 25.53 3.16
N ASN A 179 8.43 25.66 4.07
CA ASN A 179 7.77 26.95 4.34
C ASN A 179 8.53 27.84 5.32
N MET A 180 9.25 27.23 6.27
CA MET A 180 9.96 27.99 7.31
C MET A 180 11.46 28.09 7.04
N HIS A 181 11.95 27.58 5.90
CA HIS A 181 13.38 27.54 5.55
C HIS A 181 14.25 27.01 6.69
N LEU A 182 13.75 25.99 7.39
CA LEU A 182 14.39 25.47 8.61
C LEU A 182 15.68 24.70 8.30
N ASN A 183 15.96 24.42 7.02
CA ASN A 183 17.11 23.64 6.56
C ASN A 183 17.25 22.34 7.38
N LEU A 184 16.12 21.68 7.66
CA LEU A 184 16.08 20.40 8.35
C LEU A 184 16.85 19.34 7.55
N SER A 185 16.91 19.47 6.23
CA SER A 185 17.81 18.68 5.38
C SER A 185 19.28 18.75 5.78
N ASP A 186 19.74 19.85 6.38
CA ASP A 186 21.16 20.05 6.75
C ASP A 186 21.49 19.39 8.09
N ASN A 187 20.47 19.11 8.90
CA ASN A 187 20.61 18.32 10.11
C ASN A 187 20.52 16.82 9.79
N LYS A 188 21.61 16.09 10.08
CA LYS A 188 21.75 14.65 9.82
C LYS A 188 20.56 13.80 10.30
N TYR A 189 19.96 14.13 11.45
CA TYR A 189 18.84 13.37 12.00
C TYR A 189 17.54 13.60 11.23
N TRP A 190 17.24 14.85 10.88
CA TRP A 190 16.05 15.19 10.11
C TRP A 190 16.18 14.75 8.64
N TYR A 191 17.37 14.83 8.07
CA TYR A 191 17.69 14.25 6.76
C TYR A 191 17.35 12.75 6.71
N PHE A 192 17.70 11.99 7.76
CA PHE A 192 17.34 10.58 7.84
C PHE A 192 15.82 10.37 7.78
N TYR A 193 15.04 11.11 8.57
CA TYR A 193 13.58 10.98 8.60
C TYR A 193 12.89 11.40 7.29
N LEU A 194 13.42 12.42 6.61
CA LEU A 194 12.87 12.96 5.37
C LEU A 194 13.20 12.09 4.16
N TYR A 195 14.43 11.56 4.08
CA TYR A 195 14.91 10.93 2.85
C TYR A 195 15.21 9.44 3.02
N GLN A 196 15.70 8.97 4.16
CA GLN A 196 16.17 7.59 4.28
C GLN A 196 15.11 6.65 4.89
N MET A 197 14.33 7.13 5.85
CA MET A 197 13.31 6.34 6.54
C MET A 197 12.28 5.68 5.59
N PRO A 198 11.72 6.37 4.58
CA PRO A 198 10.77 5.74 3.65
C PRO A 198 11.32 4.50 2.93
N TYR A 199 12.59 4.55 2.50
CA TYR A 199 13.24 3.41 1.84
C TYR A 199 13.52 2.27 2.82
N ILE A 200 13.99 2.59 4.03
CA ILE A 200 14.27 1.60 5.06
C ILE A 200 12.99 0.87 5.46
N VAL A 201 11.90 1.60 5.70
CA VAL A 201 10.59 1.02 6.04
C VAL A 201 10.08 0.13 4.91
N THR A 202 10.25 0.54 3.65
CA THR A 202 9.89 -0.28 2.49
C THR A 202 10.71 -1.56 2.41
N ALA A 203 12.04 -1.47 2.60
CA ALA A 203 12.92 -2.63 2.60
C ALA A 203 12.56 -3.62 3.71
N ILE A 204 12.28 -3.13 4.92
CA ILE A 204 11.80 -3.96 6.04
C ILE A 204 10.49 -4.66 5.65
N GLY A 205 9.54 -3.96 5.04
CA GLY A 205 8.29 -4.55 4.56
C GLY A 205 8.51 -5.70 3.58
N ILE A 206 9.39 -5.52 2.59
CA ILE A 206 9.76 -6.57 1.63
C ILE A 206 10.36 -7.78 2.36
N ILE A 207 11.29 -7.56 3.29
CA ILE A 207 11.94 -8.62 4.08
C ILE A 207 10.91 -9.41 4.89
N ILE A 208 9.96 -8.73 5.55
CA ILE A 208 8.90 -9.40 6.33
C ILE A 208 8.01 -10.24 5.40
N CYS A 209 7.60 -9.70 4.26
CA CYS A 209 6.83 -10.45 3.28
C CYS A 209 7.58 -11.70 2.80
N ILE A 210 8.86 -11.58 2.40
CA ILE A 210 9.68 -12.72 1.98
C ILE A 210 9.83 -13.75 3.12
N THR A 211 10.04 -13.28 4.36
CA THR A 211 10.15 -14.14 5.55
C THR A 211 8.90 -15.00 5.76
N SER A 212 7.72 -14.48 5.43
CA SER A 212 6.46 -15.25 5.53
C SER A 212 6.49 -16.55 4.73
N LEU A 213 7.16 -16.59 3.56
CA LEU A 213 7.29 -17.80 2.74
C LEU A 213 8.08 -18.91 3.44
N PHE A 214 9.07 -18.56 4.26
CA PHE A 214 9.93 -19.53 4.94
C PHE A 214 9.32 -20.10 6.22
N ILE A 215 8.50 -19.30 6.93
CA ILE A 215 7.83 -19.73 8.15
C ILE A 215 6.83 -20.85 7.85
N TYR A 216 6.14 -20.78 6.70
CA TYR A 216 5.16 -21.79 6.33
C TYR A 216 5.79 -23.07 5.75
N ARG A 217 7.04 -23.02 5.28
CA ARG A 217 7.77 -24.23 4.84
C ARG A 217 8.11 -25.18 6.01
N LYS A 218 8.23 -24.63 7.23
CA LYS A 218 8.59 -25.35 8.47
C LYS A 218 7.37 -25.82 9.29
N ARG A 219 6.15 -25.43 8.93
CA ARG A 219 4.89 -25.86 9.57
C ARG A 219 4.13 -26.80 8.64
#